data_AF-A0A8E2F6I5-F1
#
_entry.id   AF-A0A8E2F6I5-F1
#
_cell.length_a   1.000
_cell.length_b   1.000
_cell.length_c   1.000
_cell.angle_alpha   90.00
_cell.angle_beta   90.00
_cell.angle_gamma   90.00
#
_symmetry.space_group_name_H-M   'P 1'
#
loop_
_entity.id
_entity.type
_entity.pdbx_description
1 polymer ?
#
loop_
_entity_poly.entity_id
_entity_poly.type
_entity_poly.pdbx_seq_one_letter_code
_entity_poly.pdbx_strand_id
1 'polypeptide(L)'
;VEESPAGYSRLAAFESSEPSFSLYRGFGYLHSRVLLELQDEIRTLESELNDLDEMDYENKNYRRLKSRTADIRDAKREGEKRTRRTLIAEIREKLVRYDEILVKARELNAFQRPSNRDYKSVRTWFCNEKPLVEAEQEFIKLKEDIVTLRLGREWAGFDGLIETMLRKLDCRLIRKIFCTPELRAKTNDKCIYYYSTSRIEKFVGLIITIIIFILLVLPVVAMYRLTSIGERNSTFDAIGVLVVFTLLFSAAMSLLTKAQRHELFAASAAYCAVLVVFISNFNGNLLSNGPGNMPGG
;
A
#
# COMPACT_ATOMS: atom_id res chain seq x y z
N VAL A 1 18.99 21.88 -7.02
CA VAL A 1 19.82 20.90 -6.29
C VAL A 1 21.27 21.33 -6.27
N GLU A 2 21.87 21.60 -7.43
CA GLU A 2 23.32 21.94 -7.54
C GLU A 2 23.70 23.31 -6.97
N GLU A 3 22.73 24.24 -6.87
CA GLU A 3 22.89 25.53 -6.20
C GLU A 3 23.14 25.39 -4.69
N SER A 4 22.76 24.25 -4.10
CA SER A 4 22.94 23.99 -2.67
C SER A 4 24.37 23.47 -2.38
N PRO A 5 25.00 23.93 -1.29
CA PRO A 5 26.30 23.42 -0.85
C PRO A 5 26.32 21.90 -0.68
N ALA A 6 27.45 21.26 -1.01
CA ALA A 6 27.63 19.82 -0.83
C ALA A 6 27.43 19.39 0.63
N GLY A 7 26.98 18.15 0.85
CA GLY A 7 26.57 17.65 2.17
C GLY A 7 25.05 17.58 2.33
N TYR A 8 24.59 17.69 3.58
CA TYR A 8 23.17 17.63 3.93
C TYR A 8 22.30 18.66 3.21
N SER A 9 22.83 19.86 2.91
CA SER A 9 22.07 20.89 2.20
C SER A 9 21.70 20.44 0.79
N ARG A 10 22.66 19.88 0.04
CA ARG A 10 22.41 19.30 -1.29
C ARG A 10 21.52 18.06 -1.23
N LEU A 11 21.70 17.19 -0.24
CA LEU A 11 20.82 16.04 -0.04
C LEU A 11 19.37 16.49 0.19
N ALA A 12 19.13 17.43 1.11
CA ALA A 12 17.80 17.96 1.38
C ALA A 12 17.19 18.62 0.14
N ALA A 13 17.99 19.36 -0.64
CA ALA A 13 17.55 19.94 -1.91
C ALA A 13 17.20 18.86 -2.94
N PHE A 14 17.91 17.74 -2.95
CA PHE A 14 17.62 16.60 -3.83
C PHE A 14 16.33 15.87 -3.41
N GLU A 15 16.19 15.49 -2.15
CA GLU A 15 15.01 14.78 -1.64
C GLU A 15 13.72 15.61 -1.71
N SER A 16 13.82 16.93 -1.59
CA SER A 16 12.68 17.85 -1.76
C SER A 16 12.39 18.22 -3.22
N SER A 17 13.28 17.89 -4.17
CA SER A 17 13.13 18.32 -5.56
C SER A 17 12.00 17.61 -6.31
N GLU A 18 11.66 16.37 -5.92
CA GLU A 18 10.59 15.56 -6.49
C GLU A 18 10.01 14.64 -5.41
N PRO A 19 8.67 14.49 -5.30
CA PRO A 19 8.05 13.60 -4.33
C PRO A 19 8.50 12.13 -4.41
N SER A 20 8.94 11.68 -5.59
CA SER A 20 9.45 10.32 -5.79
C SER A 20 10.85 10.12 -5.22
N PHE A 21 11.58 11.20 -4.89
CA PHE A 21 12.92 11.16 -4.29
C PHE A 21 12.90 11.40 -2.78
N SER A 22 11.73 11.73 -2.20
CA SER A 22 11.52 11.95 -0.77
C SER A 22 11.55 10.62 0.01
N LEU A 23 12.74 10.02 0.09
CA LEU A 23 13.01 8.73 0.71
C LEU A 23 13.69 8.92 2.06
N TYR A 24 13.12 8.32 3.10
CA TYR A 24 13.63 8.45 4.46
C TYR A 24 13.67 7.10 5.15
N ARG A 25 14.41 7.01 6.25
CA ARG A 25 14.33 5.83 7.12
C ARG A 25 13.03 5.83 7.92
N GLY A 26 12.42 4.66 8.02
CA GLY A 26 11.25 4.40 8.88
C GLY A 26 11.62 4.06 10.32
N PHE A 27 12.86 3.64 10.59
CA PHE A 27 13.38 3.32 11.92
C PHE A 27 12.54 2.29 12.71
N GLY A 28 11.91 1.34 12.02
CA GLY A 28 10.96 0.41 12.64
C GLY A 28 11.56 -0.37 13.82
N TYR A 29 12.81 -0.83 13.67
CA TYR A 29 13.53 -1.53 14.74
C TYR A 29 13.74 -0.65 15.99
N LEU A 30 14.10 0.63 15.82
CA LEU A 30 14.31 1.52 16.97
C LEU A 30 12.99 1.86 17.65
N HIS A 31 11.92 2.07 16.89
CA HIS A 31 10.57 2.24 17.46
C HIS A 31 10.17 1.03 18.30
N SER A 32 10.38 -0.20 17.80
CA SER A 32 10.12 -1.41 18.59
C SER A 32 10.96 -1.47 19.86
N ARG A 33 12.25 -1.14 19.82
CA ARG A 33 13.10 -1.12 21.03
C ARG A 33 12.62 -0.13 22.08
N VAL A 34 12.25 1.08 21.68
CA VAL A 34 11.75 2.10 22.60
C VAL A 34 10.40 1.68 23.20
N LEU A 35 9.52 1.08 22.40
CA LEU A 35 8.24 0.55 22.90
C LEU A 35 8.45 -0.59 23.91
N LEU A 36 9.39 -1.50 23.65
CA LEU A 36 9.71 -2.59 24.58
C LEU A 36 10.31 -2.07 25.90
N GLU A 37 11.16 -1.05 25.85
CA GLU A 37 11.70 -0.39 27.04
C GLU A 37 10.57 0.21 27.90
N LEU A 38 9.68 0.99 27.26
CA LEU A 38 8.53 1.60 27.94
C LEU A 38 7.57 0.53 28.51
N GLN A 39 7.40 -0.60 27.83
CA GLN A 39 6.60 -1.72 28.34
C GLN A 39 7.18 -2.29 29.62
N ASP A 40 8.50 -2.50 29.70
CA ASP A 40 9.13 -3.04 30.90
C ASP A 40 9.10 -2.05 32.07
N GLU A 41 9.30 -0.76 31.80
CA GLU A 41 9.15 0.29 32.81
C GLU A 41 7.72 0.34 33.39
N ILE A 42 6.70 0.26 32.52
CA ILE A 42 5.29 0.22 32.95
C ILE A 42 5.00 -1.07 33.72
N ARG A 43 5.48 -2.22 33.24
CA ARG A 43 5.34 -3.52 33.92
C ARG A 43 5.94 -3.49 35.32
N THR A 44 7.09 -2.87 35.49
CA THR A 44 7.76 -2.72 36.79
C THR A 44 6.93 -1.87 37.74
N LEU A 45 6.41 -0.74 37.27
CA LEU A 45 5.51 0.12 38.07
C LEU A 45 4.18 -0.57 38.40
N GLU A 46 3.63 -1.35 37.48
CA GLU A 46 2.43 -2.16 37.69
C GLU A 46 2.67 -3.23 38.77
N SER A 47 3.80 -3.93 38.71
CA SER A 47 4.20 -4.89 39.74
C SER A 47 4.33 -4.22 41.10
N GLU A 48 5.02 -3.08 41.18
CA GLU A 48 5.18 -2.34 42.44
C GLU A 48 3.84 -1.86 43.02
N LEU A 49 2.90 -1.45 42.15
CA LEU A 49 1.55 -1.08 42.57
C LEU A 49 0.76 -2.29 43.09
N ASN A 50 0.88 -3.44 42.42
CA ASN A 50 0.25 -4.69 42.84
C ASN A 50 0.83 -5.17 44.18
N ASP A 51 2.14 -5.05 44.39
CA ASP A 51 2.80 -5.41 45.65
C ASP A 51 2.25 -4.57 46.81
N LEU A 52 2.02 -3.26 46.60
CA LEU A 52 1.37 -2.41 47.62
C LEU A 52 -0.06 -2.88 47.94
N ASP A 53 -0.81 -3.28 46.92
CA ASP A 53 -2.18 -3.77 47.09
C ASP A 53 -2.22 -5.12 47.80
N GLU A 54 -1.30 -6.02 47.49
CA GLU A 54 -1.15 -7.32 48.14
C GLU A 54 -0.69 -7.17 49.60
N MET A 55 0.31 -6.33 49.88
CA MET A 55 0.74 -6.04 51.25
C MET A 55 -0.38 -5.49 52.12
N ASP A 56 -1.20 -4.56 51.62
CA ASP A 56 -2.32 -4.04 52.38
C ASP A 56 -3.46 -5.06 52.55
N TYR A 57 -3.62 -5.98 51.60
CA TYR A 57 -4.56 -7.09 51.71
C TYR A 57 -4.13 -8.08 52.80
N GLU A 58 -2.87 -8.53 52.76
CA GLU A 58 -2.28 -9.48 53.72
C GLU A 58 -2.28 -8.91 55.14
N ASN A 59 -1.93 -7.62 55.29
CA ASN A 59 -1.96 -6.91 56.56
C ASN A 59 -3.38 -6.57 57.06
N LYS A 60 -4.43 -6.98 56.34
CA LYS A 60 -5.84 -6.69 56.65
C LYS A 60 -6.15 -5.19 56.70
N ASN A 61 -5.35 -4.36 56.02
CA ASN A 61 -5.51 -2.91 55.89
C ASN A 61 -6.51 -2.55 54.79
N TYR A 62 -7.68 -3.20 54.78
CA TYR A 62 -8.70 -3.02 53.75
C TYR A 62 -9.18 -1.57 53.58
N ARG A 63 -8.99 -0.73 54.60
CA ARG A 63 -9.32 0.70 54.55
C ARG A 63 -8.49 1.44 53.50
N ARG A 64 -7.19 1.15 53.38
CA ARG A 64 -6.28 1.79 52.41
C ARG A 64 -6.64 1.39 50.97
N LEU A 65 -6.99 0.12 50.77
CA LEU A 65 -7.47 -0.41 49.49
C LEU A 65 -8.78 0.25 49.03
N LYS A 66 -9.71 0.50 49.96
CA LYS A 66 -11.07 1.01 49.65
C LYS A 66 -11.18 2.54 49.62
N SER A 67 -10.21 3.28 50.18
CA SER A 67 -10.29 4.74 50.28
C SER A 67 -8.94 5.40 49.97
N ARG A 68 -8.87 6.11 48.84
CA ARG A 68 -7.70 6.90 48.45
C ARG A 68 -7.38 8.01 49.46
N THR A 69 -8.40 8.59 50.09
CA THR A 69 -8.19 9.58 51.15
C THR A 69 -7.55 8.97 52.39
N ALA A 70 -7.96 7.76 52.78
CA ALA A 70 -7.34 7.05 53.90
C ALA A 70 -5.90 6.63 53.57
N ASP A 71 -5.67 6.09 52.37
CA ASP A 71 -4.36 5.70 51.88
C ASP A 71 -3.34 6.86 51.92
N ILE A 72 -3.69 8.02 51.37
CA ILE A 72 -2.80 9.20 51.37
C ILE A 72 -2.47 9.65 52.80
N ARG A 73 -3.47 9.65 53.69
CA ARG A 73 -3.29 10.09 55.08
C ARG A 73 -2.39 9.13 55.85
N ASP A 74 -2.61 7.83 55.68
CA ASP A 74 -1.87 6.80 56.40
C ASP A 74 -0.44 6.69 55.86
N ALA A 75 -0.23 6.78 54.54
CA ALA A 75 1.09 6.89 53.92
C ALA A 75 1.89 8.11 54.43
N LYS A 76 1.23 9.27 54.61
CA LYS A 76 1.88 10.47 55.17
C LYS A 76 2.26 10.28 56.64
N ARG A 77 1.44 9.57 57.43
CA ARG A 77 1.74 9.25 58.83
C ARG A 77 2.92 8.30 58.94
N GLU A 78 2.98 7.31 58.06
CA GLU A 78 4.01 6.26 58.04
C GLU A 78 5.30 6.71 57.36
N GLY A 79 5.32 7.89 56.74
CA GLY A 79 6.50 8.44 56.08
C GLY A 79 6.87 7.69 54.80
N GLU A 80 5.89 7.07 54.14
CA GLU A 80 6.10 6.32 52.90
C GLU A 80 6.56 7.26 51.77
N LYS A 81 7.78 7.04 51.30
CA LYS A 81 8.32 7.80 50.16
C LYS A 81 7.67 7.40 48.84
N ARG A 82 7.16 6.17 48.76
CA ARG A 82 6.67 5.54 47.54
C ARG A 82 5.23 5.13 47.75
N THR A 83 4.32 5.95 47.23
CA THR A 83 2.88 5.82 47.46
C THR A 83 2.17 5.38 46.19
N ARG A 84 0.99 4.79 46.32
CA ARG A 84 0.13 4.48 45.16
C ARG A 84 -0.10 5.69 44.28
N ARG A 85 -0.26 6.88 44.89
CA ARG A 85 -0.48 8.13 44.15
C ARG A 85 0.72 8.51 43.29
N THR A 86 1.95 8.33 43.79
CA THR A 86 3.17 8.60 43.01
C THR A 86 3.35 7.58 41.90
N LEU A 87 3.12 6.28 42.18
CA LEU A 87 3.18 5.23 41.17
C LEU A 87 2.16 5.43 40.05
N ILE A 88 0.90 5.70 40.39
CA ILE A 88 -0.15 5.97 39.39
C ILE A 88 0.17 7.23 38.56
N ALA A 89 0.80 8.24 39.15
CA ALA A 89 1.22 9.42 38.40
C ALA A 89 2.33 9.10 37.38
N GLU A 90 3.31 8.29 37.76
CA GLU A 90 4.39 7.85 36.87
C GLU A 90 3.89 6.89 35.79
N ILE A 91 3.02 5.94 36.15
CA ILE A 91 2.34 5.06 35.19
C ILE A 91 1.60 5.91 34.15
N ARG A 92 0.86 6.94 34.59
CA ARG A 92 0.14 7.84 33.68
C ARG A 92 1.09 8.55 32.72
N GLU A 93 2.21 9.08 33.21
CA GLU A 93 3.20 9.76 32.36
C GLU A 93 3.80 8.80 31.33
N LYS A 94 4.19 7.60 31.75
CA LYS A 94 4.78 6.58 30.87
C LYS A 94 3.77 6.04 29.86
N LEU A 95 2.52 5.81 30.26
CA LEU A 95 1.44 5.39 29.36
C LEU A 95 1.20 6.42 28.25
N VAL A 96 1.15 7.72 28.57
CA VAL A 96 0.98 8.76 27.55
C VAL A 96 2.11 8.71 26.52
N ARG A 97 3.37 8.56 26.95
CA ARG A 97 4.51 8.43 26.04
C ARG A 97 4.47 7.16 25.21
N TYR A 98 4.12 6.04 25.85
CA TYR A 98 3.97 4.75 25.18
C TYR A 98 2.90 4.82 24.09
N ASP A 99 1.71 5.31 24.42
CA ASP A 99 0.59 5.44 23.49
C ASP A 99 0.93 6.37 22.32
N GLU A 100 1.59 7.50 22.60
CA GLU A 100 2.02 8.44 21.56
C GLU A 100 2.99 7.79 20.56
N ILE A 101 4.01 7.09 21.06
CA ILE A 101 4.98 6.40 20.21
C ILE A 101 4.32 5.25 19.46
N LEU A 102 3.42 4.50 20.09
CA LEU A 102 2.74 3.37 19.47
C LEU A 102 1.86 3.81 18.30
N VAL A 103 1.09 4.89 18.48
CA VAL A 103 0.25 5.47 17.43
C VAL A 103 1.11 5.98 16.27
N LYS A 104 2.18 6.74 16.57
CA LYS A 104 3.12 7.24 15.55
C LYS A 104 3.82 6.10 14.81
N ALA A 105 4.22 5.04 15.51
CA ALA A 105 4.82 3.86 14.90
C ALA A 105 3.82 3.15 13.97
N ARG A 106 2.53 3.09 14.32
CA ARG A 106 1.49 2.57 13.42
C ARG A 106 1.36 3.42 12.16
N GLU A 107 1.36 4.75 12.30
CA GLU A 107 1.28 5.68 11.17
C GLU A 107 2.49 5.55 10.23
N LEU A 108 3.71 5.46 10.79
CA LEU A 108 4.92 5.24 10.00
C LEU A 108 4.93 3.88 9.31
N ASN A 109 4.43 2.82 9.96
CA ASN A 109 4.25 1.51 9.32
C ASN A 109 3.22 1.53 8.19
N ALA A 110 2.27 2.48 8.20
CA ALA A 110 1.31 2.67 7.13
C ALA A 110 1.89 3.46 5.94
N PHE A 111 3.09 4.05 6.07
CA PHE A 111 3.75 4.72 4.95
C PHE A 111 4.06 3.71 3.84
N GLN A 112 3.90 4.16 2.60
CA GLN A 112 4.23 3.32 1.47
C GLN A 112 5.74 3.15 1.35
N ARG A 113 6.16 2.01 0.84
CA ARG A 113 7.54 1.78 0.42
C ARG A 113 7.77 2.36 -0.97
N PRO A 114 8.97 2.84 -1.29
CA PRO A 114 9.28 3.32 -2.63
C PRO A 114 9.22 2.17 -3.64
N SER A 115 8.88 2.48 -4.90
CA SER A 115 9.06 1.48 -5.95
C SER A 115 10.53 1.14 -6.13
N ASN A 116 10.78 -0.04 -6.69
CA ASN A 116 12.12 -0.44 -7.11
C ASN A 116 12.78 0.59 -8.01
N ARG A 117 12.02 1.26 -8.88
CA ARG A 117 12.53 2.28 -9.79
C ARG A 117 12.98 3.52 -9.02
N ASP A 118 12.12 4.07 -8.18
CA ASP A 118 12.41 5.30 -7.43
C ASP A 118 13.60 5.08 -6.48
N TYR A 119 13.58 3.97 -5.75
CA TYR A 119 14.69 3.55 -4.89
C TYR A 119 16.00 3.41 -5.68
N LYS A 120 15.98 2.76 -6.86
CA LYS A 120 17.18 2.63 -7.71
C LYS A 120 17.69 3.98 -8.20
N SER A 121 16.81 4.92 -8.57
CA SER A 121 17.20 6.26 -9.00
C SER A 121 17.94 7.00 -7.88
N VAL A 122 17.35 7.03 -6.68
CA VAL A 122 17.97 7.66 -5.50
C VAL A 122 19.27 6.95 -5.13
N ARG A 123 19.29 5.62 -5.09
CA ARG A 123 20.51 4.84 -4.79
C ARG A 123 21.63 5.10 -5.80
N THR A 124 21.30 5.20 -7.09
CA THR A 124 22.28 5.52 -8.14
C THR A 124 22.87 6.91 -7.92
N TRP A 125 22.04 7.88 -7.56
CA TRP A 125 22.51 9.22 -7.23
C TRP A 125 23.43 9.23 -6.00
N PHE A 126 23.07 8.53 -4.92
CA PHE A 126 23.96 8.37 -3.76
C PHE A 126 25.31 7.75 -4.13
N CYS A 127 25.33 6.76 -5.02
CA CYS A 127 26.58 6.14 -5.49
C CYS A 127 27.44 7.09 -6.34
N ASN A 128 26.80 7.94 -7.15
CA ASN A 128 27.48 8.85 -8.07
C ASN A 128 27.98 10.13 -7.37
N GLU A 129 27.08 10.82 -6.67
CA GLU A 129 27.35 12.12 -6.05
C GLU A 129 28.06 11.97 -4.70
N LYS A 130 27.82 10.85 -3.99
CA LYS A 130 28.33 10.60 -2.63
C LYS A 130 28.12 11.82 -1.72
N PRO A 131 26.86 12.24 -1.51
CA PRO A 131 26.54 13.51 -0.87
C PRO A 131 26.98 13.58 0.60
N LEU A 132 27.14 12.44 1.27
CA LEU A 132 27.50 12.31 2.68
C LEU A 132 28.69 11.35 2.88
N VAL A 133 29.30 11.38 4.06
CA VAL A 133 30.32 10.41 4.46
C VAL A 133 29.76 8.98 4.47
N GLU A 134 30.60 7.97 4.28
CA GLU A 134 30.16 6.58 4.09
C GLU A 134 29.27 6.04 5.22
N ALA A 135 29.63 6.33 6.47
CA ALA A 135 28.87 5.92 7.65
C ALA A 135 27.44 6.51 7.67
N GLU A 136 27.27 7.74 7.15
CA GLU A 136 25.99 8.44 7.18
C GLU A 136 25.11 8.11 5.98
N GLN A 137 25.67 7.67 4.86
CA GLN A 137 24.89 7.24 3.68
C GLN A 137 24.48 5.76 3.71
N GLU A 138 25.00 4.97 4.65
CA GLU A 138 24.77 3.53 4.69
C GLU A 138 23.29 3.15 4.79
N PHE A 139 22.46 4.01 5.39
CA PHE A 139 21.03 3.75 5.51
C PHE A 139 20.34 3.49 4.18
N ILE A 140 20.77 4.12 3.08
CA ILE A 140 20.13 3.95 1.78
C ILE A 140 20.29 2.51 1.26
N LYS A 141 21.25 1.75 1.79
CA LYS A 141 21.45 0.33 1.45
C LYS A 141 20.38 -0.56 2.09
N LEU A 142 19.78 -0.13 3.20
CA LEU A 142 18.75 -0.85 3.95
C LEU A 142 17.37 -0.63 3.34
N LYS A 143 17.14 -1.15 2.13
CA LYS A 143 15.91 -0.93 1.36
C LYS A 143 14.61 -1.18 2.14
N GLU A 144 14.60 -2.19 3.01
CA GLU A 144 13.42 -2.59 3.79
C GLU A 144 13.02 -1.56 4.86
N ASP A 145 13.95 -0.71 5.28
CA ASP A 145 13.74 0.37 6.26
C ASP A 145 13.48 1.73 5.57
N ILE A 146 13.39 1.77 4.23
CA ILE A 146 13.11 3.01 3.51
C ILE A 146 11.61 3.18 3.28
N VAL A 147 11.10 4.36 3.66
CA VAL A 147 9.74 4.82 3.43
C VAL A 147 9.74 6.01 2.47
N THR A 148 8.63 6.21 1.76
CA THR A 148 8.42 7.38 0.89
C THR A 148 7.34 8.28 1.46
N LEU A 149 7.54 9.61 1.43
CA LEU A 149 6.51 10.58 1.79
C LEU A 149 5.46 10.77 0.69
N ARG A 150 5.69 10.21 -0.51
CA ARG A 150 4.71 10.23 -1.60
C ARG A 150 3.41 9.54 -1.18
N LEU A 151 2.33 10.33 -1.13
CA LEU A 151 0.96 9.86 -0.96
C LEU A 151 0.41 9.30 -2.28
N GLY A 152 -0.45 8.29 -2.19
CA GLY A 152 -1.34 7.92 -3.30
C GLY A 152 -0.68 7.09 -4.41
N ARG A 153 0.14 6.10 -4.09
CA ARG A 153 0.55 5.10 -5.08
C ARG A 153 -0.61 4.13 -5.34
N GLU A 154 -1.58 4.58 -6.15
CA GLU A 154 -2.82 3.85 -6.48
C GLU A 154 -2.56 2.52 -7.21
N TRP A 155 -1.35 2.31 -7.72
CA TRP A 155 -0.98 1.22 -8.61
C TRP A 155 0.06 0.25 -8.03
N ALA A 156 0.33 0.30 -6.72
CA ALA A 156 1.38 -0.50 -6.07
C ALA A 156 1.30 -2.01 -6.36
N GLY A 157 0.08 -2.54 -6.60
CA GLY A 157 -0.16 -3.95 -6.90
C GLY A 157 0.41 -4.44 -8.24
N PHE A 158 0.63 -3.55 -9.21
CA PHE A 158 1.20 -3.91 -10.52
C PHE A 158 2.31 -2.96 -10.97
N ASP A 159 2.93 -2.24 -10.04
CA ASP A 159 4.16 -1.46 -10.24
C ASP A 159 5.24 -2.29 -10.96
N GLY A 160 5.32 -3.61 -10.70
CA GLY A 160 6.22 -4.52 -11.41
C GLY A 160 5.86 -4.72 -12.89
N LEU A 161 4.57 -4.79 -13.23
CA LEU A 161 4.10 -4.85 -14.63
C LEU A 161 4.32 -3.52 -15.33
N ILE A 162 4.03 -2.39 -14.67
CA ILE A 162 4.32 -1.05 -15.19
C ILE A 162 5.83 -0.90 -15.40
N GLU A 163 6.66 -1.28 -14.43
CA GLU A 163 8.12 -1.21 -14.54
C GLU A 163 8.62 -2.05 -15.72
N THR A 164 8.06 -3.25 -15.90
CA THR A 164 8.41 -4.12 -17.03
C THR A 164 7.97 -3.53 -18.36
N MET A 165 6.76 -2.99 -18.44
CA MET A 165 6.25 -2.31 -19.64
C MET A 165 7.05 -1.04 -19.95
N LEU A 166 7.33 -0.20 -18.96
CA LEU A 166 8.15 1.00 -19.12
C LEU A 166 9.58 0.67 -19.53
N ARG A 167 10.17 -0.42 -19.01
CA ARG A 167 11.49 -0.92 -19.45
C ARG A 167 11.45 -1.43 -20.89
N LYS A 168 10.41 -2.17 -21.28
CA LYS A 168 10.24 -2.67 -22.65
C LYS A 168 9.95 -1.54 -23.66
N LEU A 169 9.18 -0.54 -23.23
CA LEU A 169 8.89 0.66 -23.99
C LEU A 169 9.95 1.77 -23.78
N ASP A 170 11.11 1.50 -23.17
CA ASP A 170 12.18 2.49 -22.87
C ASP A 170 12.90 2.95 -24.16
N CYS A 171 12.11 3.49 -25.07
CA CYS A 171 12.51 4.21 -26.26
C CYS A 171 12.58 5.70 -25.90
N ARG A 172 13.39 6.44 -26.68
CA ARG A 172 13.54 7.90 -26.62
C ARG A 172 12.20 8.67 -26.53
N LEU A 173 11.09 8.08 -27.01
CA LEU A 173 9.74 8.61 -26.90
C LEU A 173 9.25 8.74 -25.45
N ILE A 174 9.36 7.72 -24.61
CA ILE A 174 8.90 7.77 -23.21
C ILE A 174 9.66 8.87 -22.47
N ARG A 175 11.00 8.90 -22.60
CA ARG A 175 11.81 9.97 -22.00
C ARG A 175 11.49 11.35 -22.56
N LYS A 176 11.03 11.48 -23.81
CA LYS A 176 10.63 12.76 -24.43
C LYS A 176 9.20 13.18 -24.06
N ILE A 177 8.31 12.22 -23.79
CA ILE A 177 6.91 12.45 -23.42
C ILE A 177 6.77 12.74 -21.92
N PHE A 178 7.53 12.04 -21.07
CA PHE A 178 7.41 12.12 -19.60
C PHE A 178 8.43 13.05 -18.92
N CYS A 179 9.55 13.39 -19.56
CA CYS A 179 10.45 14.44 -19.08
C CYS A 179 10.16 15.72 -19.86
N THR A 180 9.55 16.70 -19.20
CA THR A 180 9.35 18.02 -19.80
C THR A 180 10.69 18.79 -19.83
N PRO A 181 10.86 19.75 -20.76
CA PRO A 181 12.09 20.54 -20.84
C PRO A 181 12.37 21.29 -19.53
N GLU A 182 11.33 21.72 -18.78
CA GLU A 182 11.51 22.38 -17.49
C GLU A 182 12.03 21.41 -16.40
N LEU A 183 11.59 20.14 -16.42
CA LEU A 183 12.07 19.11 -15.49
C LEU A 183 13.52 18.68 -15.80
N ARG A 184 13.93 18.73 -17.07
CA ARG A 184 15.33 18.49 -17.46
C ARG A 184 16.26 19.62 -17.07
N ALA A 185 15.75 20.85 -16.98
CA ALA A 185 16.54 22.00 -16.53
C ALA A 185 16.84 21.98 -15.01
N LYS A 186 16.15 21.13 -14.23
CA LYS A 186 16.34 21.03 -12.78
C LYS A 186 17.62 20.31 -12.35
N THR A 187 18.28 19.57 -13.25
CA THR A 187 19.52 18.85 -12.95
C THR A 187 20.43 18.78 -14.16
N ASN A 188 21.74 18.90 -13.93
CA ASN A 188 22.79 18.61 -14.89
C ASN A 188 23.29 17.16 -14.79
N ASP A 189 22.80 16.36 -13.83
CA ASP A 189 23.16 14.96 -13.68
C ASP A 189 22.44 14.09 -14.73
N LYS A 190 23.22 13.43 -15.58
CA LYS A 190 22.73 12.55 -16.65
C LYS A 190 22.09 11.25 -16.13
N CYS A 191 22.31 10.91 -14.87
CA CYS A 191 21.82 9.69 -14.23
C CYS A 191 20.48 9.89 -13.48
N ILE A 192 20.06 11.13 -13.25
CA ILE A 192 18.77 11.43 -12.60
C ILE A 192 17.74 11.83 -13.65
N TYR A 193 16.60 11.17 -13.62
CA TYR A 193 15.48 11.51 -14.50
C TYR A 193 14.29 11.96 -13.65
N TYR A 194 13.94 13.25 -13.78
CA TYR A 194 12.71 13.81 -13.27
C TYR A 194 11.57 13.44 -14.23
N TYR A 195 10.55 12.77 -13.70
CA TYR A 195 9.39 12.37 -14.47
C TYR A 195 8.15 13.10 -13.96
N SER A 196 7.33 13.60 -14.87
CA SER A 196 6.04 14.17 -14.49
C SER A 196 5.13 13.07 -13.96
N THR A 197 4.88 13.09 -12.66
CA THR A 197 3.99 12.16 -11.96
C THR A 197 2.60 12.10 -12.62
N SER A 198 1.99 13.24 -12.93
CA SER A 198 0.66 13.30 -13.56
C SER A 198 0.62 12.70 -14.98
N ARG A 199 1.72 12.77 -15.74
CA ARG A 199 1.77 12.17 -17.09
C ARG A 199 1.89 10.65 -16.98
N ILE A 200 2.69 10.16 -16.05
CA ILE A 200 2.80 8.71 -15.78
C ILE A 200 1.44 8.16 -15.38
N GLU A 201 0.73 8.83 -14.46
CA GLU A 201 -0.60 8.41 -14.02
C GLU A 201 -1.61 8.38 -15.17
N LYS A 202 -1.63 9.40 -16.03
CA LYS A 202 -2.48 9.40 -17.24
C LYS A 202 -2.15 8.26 -18.21
N PHE A 203 -0.86 7.97 -18.39
CA PHE A 203 -0.42 6.88 -19.27
C PHE A 203 -0.77 5.51 -18.71
N VAL A 204 -0.55 5.29 -17.41
CA VAL A 204 -0.96 4.08 -16.71
C VAL A 204 -2.48 3.91 -16.82
N GLY A 205 -3.25 4.97 -16.55
CA GLY A 205 -4.70 4.99 -16.75
C GLY A 205 -5.11 4.60 -18.17
N LEU A 206 -4.42 5.12 -19.20
CA LEU A 206 -4.68 4.75 -20.60
C LEU A 206 -4.39 3.27 -20.90
N ILE A 207 -3.32 2.70 -20.35
CA ILE A 207 -3.03 1.28 -20.53
C ILE A 207 -4.14 0.43 -19.91
N ILE A 208 -4.59 0.79 -18.71
CA ILE A 208 -5.63 0.06 -17.99
C ILE A 208 -6.96 0.13 -18.74
N THR A 209 -7.33 1.30 -19.26
CA THR A 209 -8.56 1.42 -20.06
C THR A 209 -8.47 0.59 -21.34
N ILE A 210 -7.31 0.52 -22.01
CA ILE A 210 -7.10 -0.36 -23.17
C ILE A 210 -7.23 -1.83 -22.78
N ILE A 211 -6.62 -2.27 -21.68
CA ILE A 211 -6.73 -3.67 -21.22
C ILE A 211 -8.18 -4.03 -20.91
N ILE A 212 -8.90 -3.18 -20.17
CA ILE A 212 -10.31 -3.39 -19.84
C ILE A 212 -11.14 -3.44 -21.13
N PHE A 213 -10.91 -2.52 -22.07
CA PHE A 213 -11.62 -2.50 -23.35
C PHE A 213 -11.40 -3.80 -24.15
N ILE A 214 -10.17 -4.29 -24.23
CA ILE A 214 -9.85 -5.56 -24.91
C ILE A 214 -10.57 -6.72 -24.22
N LEU A 215 -10.54 -6.79 -22.88
CA LEU A 215 -11.22 -7.85 -22.13
C LEU A 215 -12.74 -7.78 -22.27
N LEU A 216 -13.33 -6.60 -22.49
CA LEU A 216 -14.76 -6.46 -22.75
C LEU A 216 -15.13 -6.93 -24.17
N VAL A 217 -14.33 -6.59 -25.19
CA VAL A 217 -14.67 -6.82 -26.60
C VAL A 217 -14.27 -8.22 -27.08
N LEU A 218 -13.12 -8.73 -26.66
CA LEU A 218 -12.54 -9.98 -27.16
C LEU A 218 -13.48 -11.20 -26.99
N PRO A 219 -14.16 -11.42 -25.85
CA PRO A 219 -15.08 -12.55 -25.72
C PRO A 219 -16.31 -12.42 -26.61
N VAL A 220 -16.81 -11.21 -26.88
CA VAL A 220 -17.91 -11.01 -27.85
C VAL A 220 -17.48 -11.44 -29.25
N VAL A 221 -16.25 -11.07 -29.65
CA VAL A 221 -15.68 -11.48 -30.94
C VAL A 221 -15.40 -12.99 -30.98
N ALA A 222 -14.86 -13.57 -29.89
CA ALA A 222 -14.59 -15.00 -29.79
C ALA A 222 -15.90 -15.80 -29.89
N MET A 223 -16.94 -15.35 -29.20
CA MET A 223 -18.29 -15.92 -29.29
C MET A 223 -18.86 -15.84 -30.71
N TYR A 224 -18.77 -14.69 -31.36
CA TYR A 224 -19.22 -14.52 -32.76
C TYR A 224 -18.51 -15.49 -33.72
N ARG A 225 -17.20 -15.70 -33.55
CA ARG A 225 -16.42 -16.65 -34.36
C ARG A 225 -16.81 -18.10 -34.10
N LEU A 226 -17.03 -18.48 -32.84
CA LEU A 226 -17.45 -19.84 -32.48
C LEU A 226 -18.84 -20.18 -33.03
N THR A 227 -19.77 -19.22 -33.00
CA THR A 227 -21.14 -19.43 -33.51
C THR A 227 -21.21 -19.42 -35.04
N SER A 228 -20.37 -18.66 -35.74
CA SER A 228 -20.42 -18.56 -37.20
C SER A 228 -19.75 -19.72 -37.96
N ILE A 229 -18.91 -20.53 -37.30
CA ILE A 229 -17.97 -21.44 -38.00
C ILE A 229 -18.15 -22.95 -37.71
N GLY A 230 -18.83 -23.41 -36.66
CA GLY A 230 -18.85 -24.88 -36.43
C GLY A 230 -19.85 -25.49 -35.45
N GLU A 231 -20.18 -26.74 -35.77
CA GLU A 231 -21.17 -27.68 -35.21
C GLU A 231 -21.15 -27.92 -33.69
N ARG A 232 -22.34 -28.30 -33.17
CA ARG A 232 -22.82 -28.94 -31.91
C ARG A 232 -21.95 -29.02 -30.63
N ASN A 233 -20.62 -28.96 -30.67
CA ASN A 233 -19.76 -28.81 -29.48
C ASN A 233 -19.73 -27.36 -28.94
N SER A 234 -20.35 -26.43 -29.64
CA SER A 234 -20.24 -24.98 -29.44
C SER A 234 -20.80 -24.47 -28.11
N THR A 235 -21.69 -25.19 -27.43
CA THR A 235 -22.28 -24.72 -26.15
C THR A 235 -21.33 -24.88 -24.97
N PHE A 236 -20.63 -26.02 -24.85
CA PHE A 236 -19.63 -26.21 -23.80
C PHE A 236 -18.42 -25.31 -24.02
N ASP A 237 -18.01 -25.12 -25.28
CA ASP A 237 -16.92 -24.18 -25.64
C ASP A 237 -17.31 -22.73 -25.33
N ALA A 238 -18.55 -22.32 -25.61
CA ALA A 238 -19.08 -21.00 -25.27
C ALA A 238 -19.10 -20.74 -23.75
N ILE A 239 -19.52 -21.74 -22.97
CA ILE A 239 -19.48 -21.67 -21.50
C ILE A 239 -18.03 -21.56 -21.02
N GLY A 240 -17.11 -22.31 -21.63
CA GLY A 240 -15.67 -22.21 -21.35
C GLY A 240 -15.11 -20.82 -21.60
N VAL A 241 -15.40 -20.21 -22.76
CA VAL A 241 -15.02 -18.82 -23.08
C VAL A 241 -15.60 -17.86 -22.05
N LEU A 242 -16.88 -17.99 -21.70
CA LEU A 242 -17.51 -17.14 -20.70
C LEU A 242 -16.79 -17.21 -19.35
N VAL A 243 -16.56 -18.41 -18.82
CA VAL A 243 -15.91 -18.59 -17.51
C VAL A 243 -14.50 -18.01 -17.53
N VAL A 244 -13.70 -18.32 -18.57
CA VAL A 244 -12.32 -17.84 -18.68
C VAL A 244 -12.26 -16.33 -18.78
N PHE A 245 -13.07 -15.70 -19.65
CA PHE A 245 -13.02 -14.25 -19.82
C PHE A 245 -13.61 -13.49 -18.64
N THR A 246 -14.64 -14.01 -17.97
CA THR A 246 -15.12 -13.44 -16.72
C THR A 246 -14.03 -13.48 -15.65
N LEU A 247 -13.34 -14.60 -15.48
CA LEU A 247 -12.23 -14.70 -14.53
C LEU A 247 -11.09 -13.75 -14.87
N LEU A 248 -10.71 -13.62 -16.14
CA LEU A 248 -9.69 -12.68 -16.60
C LEU A 248 -10.11 -11.22 -16.37
N PHE A 249 -11.38 -10.88 -16.64
CA PHE A 249 -11.93 -9.55 -16.38
C PHE A 249 -11.91 -9.23 -14.87
N SER A 250 -12.40 -10.13 -14.03
CA SER A 250 -12.37 -9.96 -12.57
C SER A 250 -10.94 -9.86 -12.04
N ALA A 251 -10.02 -10.69 -12.54
CA ALA A 251 -8.61 -10.61 -12.17
C ALA A 251 -7.98 -9.29 -12.61
N ALA A 252 -8.22 -8.86 -13.85
CA ALA A 252 -7.70 -7.58 -14.36
C ALA A 252 -8.29 -6.40 -13.59
N MET A 253 -9.59 -6.38 -13.31
CA MET A 253 -10.22 -5.33 -12.52
C MET A 253 -9.66 -5.32 -11.09
N SER A 254 -9.56 -6.47 -10.43
CA SER A 254 -9.02 -6.56 -9.06
C SER A 254 -7.54 -6.21 -8.95
N LEU A 255 -6.73 -6.50 -9.98
CA LEU A 255 -5.29 -6.26 -9.96
C LEU A 255 -4.92 -4.87 -10.48
N LEU A 256 -5.67 -4.36 -11.46
CA LEU A 256 -5.35 -3.11 -12.14
C LEU A 256 -6.13 -1.92 -11.59
N THR A 257 -7.25 -2.10 -10.90
CA THR A 257 -8.04 -0.99 -10.36
C THR A 257 -8.20 -1.09 -8.84
N LYS A 258 -8.58 0.03 -8.21
CA LYS A 258 -8.89 0.09 -6.78
C LYS A 258 -10.31 -0.39 -6.47
N ALA A 259 -10.87 -1.26 -7.32
CA ALA A 259 -12.25 -1.69 -7.18
C ALA A 259 -12.47 -2.33 -5.81
N GLN A 260 -13.45 -1.83 -5.06
CA GLN A 260 -13.83 -2.46 -3.81
C GLN A 260 -14.41 -3.85 -4.09
N ARG A 261 -14.40 -4.72 -3.08
CA ARG A 261 -14.92 -6.10 -3.21
C ARG A 261 -16.33 -6.11 -3.80
N HIS A 262 -17.19 -5.19 -3.38
CA HIS A 262 -18.57 -5.09 -3.87
C HIS A 262 -18.66 -4.59 -5.32
N GLU A 263 -17.79 -3.66 -5.73
CA GLU A 263 -17.71 -3.17 -7.12
C GLU A 263 -17.25 -4.29 -8.07
N LEU A 264 -16.29 -5.11 -7.62
CA LEU A 264 -15.82 -6.28 -8.37
C LEU A 264 -16.94 -7.29 -8.59
N PHE A 265 -17.74 -7.59 -7.56
CA PHE A 265 -18.90 -8.49 -7.68
C PHE A 265 -19.95 -7.93 -8.65
N ALA A 266 -20.30 -6.65 -8.52
CA ALA A 266 -21.28 -6.01 -9.40
C ALA A 266 -20.82 -6.01 -10.86
N ALA A 267 -19.56 -5.64 -11.12
CA ALA A 267 -19.00 -5.61 -12.46
C ALA A 267 -18.91 -7.02 -13.08
N SER A 268 -18.50 -8.02 -12.31
CA SER A 268 -18.41 -9.42 -12.78
C SER A 268 -19.80 -9.98 -13.08
N ALA A 269 -20.81 -9.68 -12.26
CA ALA A 269 -22.19 -10.09 -12.49
C ALA A 269 -22.78 -9.43 -13.74
N ALA A 270 -22.57 -8.11 -13.91
CA ALA A 270 -23.02 -7.38 -15.09
C ALA A 270 -22.37 -7.93 -16.37
N TYR A 271 -21.06 -8.20 -16.31
CA TYR A 271 -20.31 -8.76 -17.43
C TYR A 271 -20.77 -10.18 -17.80
N CYS A 272 -20.96 -11.06 -16.81
CA CYS A 272 -21.57 -12.38 -17.00
C CYS A 272 -22.95 -12.27 -17.65
N ALA A 273 -23.81 -11.38 -17.16
CA ALA A 273 -25.15 -11.20 -17.69
C ALA A 273 -25.13 -10.83 -19.18
N VAL A 274 -24.24 -9.92 -19.59
CA VAL A 274 -24.06 -9.56 -21.00
C VAL A 274 -23.65 -10.78 -21.83
N LEU A 275 -22.63 -11.53 -21.40
CA LEU A 275 -22.16 -12.70 -22.15
C LEU A 275 -23.22 -13.82 -22.24
N VAL A 276 -23.96 -14.09 -21.16
CA VAL A 276 -25.06 -15.08 -21.15
C VAL A 276 -26.18 -14.67 -22.11
N VAL A 277 -26.57 -13.39 -22.13
CA VAL A 277 -27.59 -12.88 -23.07
C VAL A 277 -27.13 -13.04 -24.51
N PHE A 278 -25.86 -12.77 -24.80
CA PHE A 278 -25.29 -13.02 -26.13
C PHE A 278 -25.40 -14.51 -26.52
N ILE A 279 -25.01 -15.44 -25.64
CA ILE A 279 -25.14 -16.89 -25.88
C ILE A 279 -26.61 -17.28 -26.14
N SER A 280 -27.54 -16.78 -25.32
CA SER A 280 -28.97 -17.09 -25.42
C SER A 280 -29.58 -16.66 -26.76
N ASN A 281 -29.27 -15.43 -27.20
CA ASN A 281 -29.77 -14.90 -28.48
C ASN A 281 -29.27 -15.69 -29.69
N PHE A 282 -28.01 -16.14 -29.67
CA PHE A 282 -27.45 -16.95 -30.77
C PHE A 282 -28.03 -18.38 -30.81
N ASN A 283 -28.22 -19.01 -29.65
CA ASN A 283 -28.85 -20.33 -29.57
C ASN A 283 -30.34 -20.29 -30.00
N GLY A 284 -31.08 -19.22 -29.69
CA GLY A 284 -32.47 -19.05 -30.10
C GLY A 284 -32.66 -18.92 -31.61
N ASN A 285 -31.76 -18.20 -32.30
CA ASN A 285 -31.82 -18.05 -33.77
C ASN A 285 -31.49 -19.35 -34.52
N LEU A 286 -30.68 -20.25 -33.94
CA LEU A 286 -30.40 -21.56 -34.52
C LEU A 286 -31.61 -22.51 -34.46
N LEU A 287 -32.44 -22.40 -33.42
CA LEU A 287 -33.65 -23.22 -33.26
C LEU A 287 -34.82 -22.72 -34.14
N SER A 288 -34.85 -21.43 -34.47
CA SER A 288 -35.87 -20.82 -35.35
C SER A 288 -35.76 -21.25 -36.82
N ASN A 289 -34.60 -21.74 -37.27
CA ASN A 289 -34.32 -22.11 -38.66
C ASN A 289 -34.30 -23.64 -38.90
N GLY A 290 -34.86 -24.45 -38.00
CA GLY A 290 -35.08 -25.87 -38.24
C GLY A 290 -36.09 -26.10 -39.38
N PRO A 291 -35.94 -27.17 -40.20
CA PRO A 291 -36.77 -27.35 -41.39
C PRO A 291 -38.23 -27.48 -40.99
N GLY A 292 -39.04 -26.53 -41.48
CA GLY A 292 -40.48 -26.54 -41.32
C GLY A 292 -41.08 -27.84 -41.87
N ASN A 293 -42.03 -28.39 -41.12
CA ASN A 293 -42.93 -29.46 -41.56
C ASN A 293 -43.39 -29.24 -43.00
N MET A 294 -43.02 -30.16 -43.89
CA MET A 294 -43.69 -30.32 -45.19
C MET A 294 -45.12 -30.83 -44.94
N PRO A 295 -46.14 -30.26 -45.60
CA PRO A 295 -47.51 -30.76 -45.49
C PRO A 295 -47.63 -32.07 -46.27
N GLY A 296 -48.10 -33.12 -45.61
CA GLY A 296 -48.42 -34.40 -46.24
C GLY A 296 -49.88 -34.43 -46.69
N GLY A 297 -50.08 -34.80 -47.97
CA GLY A 297 -51.22 -35.57 -48.46
C GLY A 297 -52.52 -34.84 -48.69
#